data_AF-A0A962ZCV0-F1
#
_entry.id   AF-A0A962ZCV0-F1
#
_cell.length_a   1.000
_cell.length_b   1.000
_cell.length_c   1.000
_cell.angle_alpha   90.00
_cell.angle_beta   90.00
_cell.angle_gamma   90.00
#
_symmetry.space_group_name_H-M   'P 1'
#
loop_
_entity.id
_entity.type
_entity.pdbx_description
1 polymer ?
#
loop_
_entity_poly.entity_id
_entity_poly.type
_entity_poly.pdbx_seq_one_letter_code
_entity_poly.pdbx_strand_id
1 'polypeptide(L)'
;GSFDAVTCLEVIEHSADPDMLIADLAALLRPGGTLVLSTLNRTAASFLKAILAAEYLLGWLPRGTHSWKRFVTPAECARMMRAFGLRVSDVQGFDYAPARDAFVLSRNRDTNYIMTAIRD
;
A
#
# COMPACT_ATOMS: atom_id res chain seq x y z
N GLY A 1 -7.92 -20.00 5.99
CA GLY A 1 -7.44 -19.46 7.26
C GLY A 1 -8.56 -19.30 8.26
N SER A 2 -8.28 -18.62 9.36
CA SER A 2 -9.12 -18.51 10.55
C SER A 2 -9.63 -17.08 10.80
N PHE A 3 -9.20 -16.10 10.01
CA PHE A 3 -9.51 -14.69 10.23
C PHE A 3 -10.58 -14.20 9.27
N ASP A 4 -11.53 -13.42 9.81
CA ASP A 4 -12.58 -12.75 9.02
C ASP A 4 -12.04 -11.53 8.27
N ALA A 5 -11.03 -10.89 8.85
CA ALA A 5 -10.33 -9.77 8.25
C ALA A 5 -8.85 -9.76 8.63
N VAL A 6 -8.02 -9.24 7.73
CA VAL A 6 -6.59 -9.01 7.93
C VAL A 6 -6.26 -7.61 7.44
N THR A 7 -5.44 -6.88 8.19
CA THR A 7 -4.92 -5.57 7.79
C THR A 7 -3.41 -5.64 7.64
N CYS A 8 -2.89 -5.05 6.56
CA CYS A 8 -1.46 -4.96 6.28
C CYS A 8 -1.13 -3.54 5.82
N LEU A 9 -0.76 -2.66 6.76
CA LEU A 9 -0.69 -1.22 6.51
C LEU A 9 0.75 -0.74 6.52
N GLU A 10 1.22 -0.21 5.39
CA GLU A 10 2.58 0.34 5.22
C GLU A 10 3.70 -0.69 5.48
N VAL A 11 3.49 -1.93 5.03
CA VAL A 11 4.45 -3.04 5.24
C VAL A 11 5.03 -3.60 3.93
N ILE A 12 4.23 -3.69 2.87
CA ILE A 12 4.59 -4.47 1.67
C ILE A 12 5.87 -3.97 0.97
N GLU A 13 6.12 -2.66 0.98
CA GLU A 13 7.32 -2.02 0.42
C GLU A 13 8.62 -2.38 1.17
N HIS A 14 8.49 -2.88 2.40
CA HIS A 14 9.61 -3.32 3.22
C HIS A 14 9.81 -4.84 3.15
N SER A 15 8.88 -5.58 2.53
CA SER A 15 8.99 -7.02 2.36
C SER A 15 10.15 -7.38 1.43
N ALA A 16 10.86 -8.46 1.76
CA ALA A 16 11.84 -9.07 0.87
C ALA A 16 11.16 -9.76 -0.34
N ASP A 17 9.93 -10.24 -0.16
CA ASP A 17 9.13 -10.91 -1.18
C ASP A 17 7.65 -10.49 -1.03
N PRO A 18 7.19 -9.50 -1.83
CA PRO A 18 5.81 -9.04 -1.81
C PRO A 18 4.79 -10.09 -2.23
N ASP A 19 5.12 -10.98 -3.18
CA ASP A 19 4.21 -12.04 -3.63
C ASP A 19 3.98 -13.05 -2.50
N MET A 20 5.04 -13.49 -1.82
CA MET A 20 4.92 -14.36 -0.63
C MET A 20 4.13 -13.73 0.50
N LEU A 21 4.35 -12.43 0.78
CA LEU A 21 3.57 -11.72 1.79
C LEU A 21 2.07 -11.75 1.47
N ILE A 22 1.68 -11.49 0.21
CA ILE A 22 0.27 -11.55 -0.19
C ILE A 22 -0.28 -12.97 -0.09
N ALA A 23 0.50 -13.99 -0.45
CA ALA A 23 0.12 -15.40 -0.32
C ALA A 23 -0.19 -15.77 1.14
N ASP A 24 0.68 -15.36 2.06
CA ASP A 24 0.51 -15.61 3.50
C ASP A 24 -0.72 -14.89 4.06
N LEU A 25 -0.92 -13.62 3.70
CA LEU A 25 -2.11 -12.85 4.09
C LEU A 25 -3.40 -13.48 3.56
N ALA A 26 -3.39 -13.95 2.31
CA ALA A 26 -4.51 -14.68 1.74
C ALA A 26 -4.77 -15.98 2.52
N ALA A 27 -3.73 -16.74 2.86
CA ALA A 27 -3.83 -17.99 3.61
C ALA A 27 -4.48 -17.81 4.99
N LEU A 28 -4.20 -16.69 5.68
CA LEU A 28 -4.77 -16.33 6.98
C LEU A 28 -6.29 -16.09 6.94
N LEU A 29 -6.81 -15.55 5.84
CA LEU A 29 -8.24 -15.26 5.71
C LEU A 29 -9.09 -16.53 5.60
N ARG A 30 -10.31 -16.56 6.14
CA ARG A 30 -11.31 -17.57 5.74
C ARG A 30 -11.87 -17.24 4.34
N PRO A 31 -12.49 -18.18 3.62
CA PRO A 31 -13.27 -17.84 2.42
C PRO A 31 -14.32 -16.76 2.72
N GLY A 32 -14.41 -15.75 1.86
CA GLY A 32 -15.20 -14.54 2.07
C GLY A 32 -14.60 -13.52 3.04
N GLY A 33 -13.40 -13.76 3.58
CA GLY A 33 -12.70 -12.83 4.47
C GLY A 33 -12.09 -11.64 3.72
N THR A 34 -11.85 -10.54 4.44
CA THR A 34 -11.40 -9.26 3.85
C THR A 34 -9.94 -8.96 4.15
N LEU A 35 -9.14 -8.69 3.11
CA LEU A 35 -7.83 -8.04 3.24
C LEU A 35 -7.97 -6.54 3.03
N VAL A 36 -7.42 -5.73 3.92
CA VAL A 36 -7.17 -4.31 3.71
C VAL A 36 -5.66 -4.07 3.73
N LEU A 37 -5.12 -3.50 2.66
CA LEU A 37 -3.69 -3.25 2.52
C LEU A 37 -3.42 -1.80 2.14
N SER A 38 -2.48 -1.14 2.80
CA SER A 38 -2.02 0.21 2.40
C SER A 38 -0.52 0.25 2.15
N THR A 39 -0.10 1.14 1.25
CA THR A 39 1.31 1.37 0.92
C THR A 39 1.47 2.65 0.09
N LEU A 40 2.72 3.10 -0.06
CA LEU A 40 3.09 4.15 -0.99
C LEU A 40 2.99 3.69 -2.46
N ASN A 41 2.39 4.53 -3.30
CA ASN A 41 2.27 4.26 -4.73
C ASN A 41 3.57 4.64 -5.43
N ARG A 42 4.10 3.76 -6.29
CA ARG A 42 5.24 4.06 -7.14
C ARG A 42 4.88 4.98 -8.31
N THR A 43 4.92 6.29 -8.05
CA THR A 43 4.74 7.34 -9.08
C THR A 43 5.87 8.37 -9.02
N ALA A 44 6.01 9.19 -10.06
CA ALA A 44 6.91 10.36 -10.01
C ALA A 44 6.55 11.35 -8.90
N ALA A 45 5.25 11.48 -8.56
CA ALA A 45 4.78 12.34 -7.48
C ALA A 45 5.19 11.83 -6.09
N SER A 46 5.10 10.51 -5.85
CA SER A 46 5.59 9.87 -4.62
C SER A 46 7.11 10.01 -4.45
N PHE A 47 7.85 9.88 -5.57
CA PHE A 47 9.30 10.07 -5.61
C PHE A 47 9.65 11.50 -5.23
N LEU A 48 8.97 12.49 -5.82
CA LEU A 48 9.22 13.90 -5.56
C LEU A 48 8.86 14.27 -4.12
N LYS A 49 7.70 13.84 -3.59
CA LYS A 49 7.32 14.15 -2.20
C LYS A 49 8.24 13.48 -1.17
N ALA A 50 8.60 12.21 -1.35
CA ALA A 50 9.42 11.48 -0.39
C ALA A 50 10.89 11.94 -0.39
N ILE A 51 11.47 12.14 -1.57
CA ILE A 51 12.89 12.50 -1.70
C ILE A 51 13.10 14.00 -1.49
N LEU A 52 12.29 14.86 -2.10
CA LEU A 52 12.47 16.31 -1.99
C LEU A 52 12.24 16.78 -0.55
N ALA A 53 11.26 16.23 0.18
CA ALA A 53 11.00 16.58 1.57
C ALA A 53 12.09 16.05 2.52
N ALA A 54 12.38 14.74 2.49
CA ALA A 54 13.24 14.11 3.50
C ALA A 54 14.74 14.26 3.24
N GLU A 55 15.19 14.20 1.98
CA GLU A 55 16.63 14.26 1.62
C GLU A 55 17.11 15.66 1.23
N TYR A 56 16.25 16.50 0.63
CA TYR A 56 16.66 17.81 0.09
C TYR A 56 16.19 19.01 0.90
N LEU A 57 15.00 18.98 1.52
CA LEU A 57 14.46 20.10 2.30
C LEU A 57 14.74 19.99 3.80
N LEU A 58 14.57 18.80 4.40
CA LEU A 58 14.65 18.63 5.85
C LEU A 58 15.98 18.02 6.34
N GLY A 59 16.75 17.40 5.45
CA GLY A 59 18.07 16.83 5.79
C GLY A 59 18.03 15.68 6.79
N TRP A 60 16.87 15.03 6.96
CA TRP A 60 16.67 13.99 7.97
C TRP A 60 17.30 12.64 7.59
N LEU A 61 17.61 12.42 6.32
CA LEU A 61 18.18 11.16 5.83
C LEU A 61 19.30 11.38 4.80
N PRO A 62 20.31 10.49 4.76
CA PRO A 62 21.35 10.50 3.74
C PRO A 62 20.76 10.38 2.32
N ARG A 63 21.41 11.00 1.33
CA ARG A 63 20.97 10.94 -0.07
C ARG A 63 20.97 9.50 -0.57
N GLY A 64 19.87 9.09 -1.22
CA GLY A 64 19.72 7.73 -1.77
C GLY A 64 19.22 6.69 -0.77
N THR A 65 18.68 7.11 0.38
CA THR A 65 18.15 6.18 1.41
C THR A 65 16.81 5.56 0.99
N HIS A 66 16.00 6.25 0.16
CA HIS A 66 14.75 5.68 -0.33
C HIS A 66 14.93 4.89 -1.63
N SER A 67 14.71 3.57 -1.57
CA SER A 67 14.60 2.75 -2.76
C SER A 67 13.19 2.83 -3.33
N TRP A 68 12.87 3.90 -4.08
CA TRP A 68 11.59 4.06 -4.79
C TRP A 68 11.20 2.84 -5.64
N LYS A 69 12.19 2.04 -6.05
CA LYS A 69 11.97 0.77 -6.76
C LYS A 69 11.14 -0.24 -5.96
N ARG A 70 11.11 -0.14 -4.62
CA ARG A 70 10.37 -1.04 -3.73
C ARG A 70 8.91 -0.67 -3.54
N PHE A 71 8.50 0.55 -3.93
CA PHE A 71 7.08 0.90 -3.91
C PHE A 71 6.32 0.05 -4.92
N VAL A 72 5.10 -0.32 -4.55
CA VAL A 72 4.25 -1.23 -5.31
C VAL A 72 3.14 -0.39 -5.94
N THR A 73 2.99 -0.44 -7.26
CA THR A 73 1.85 0.23 -7.91
C THR A 73 0.54 -0.51 -7.59
N PRO A 74 -0.62 0.18 -7.61
CA PRO A 74 -1.92 -0.48 -7.45
C PRO A 74 -2.14 -1.64 -8.43
N ALA A 75 -1.64 -1.54 -9.67
CA ALA A 75 -1.77 -2.59 -10.67
C ALA A 75 -0.96 -3.84 -10.30
N GLU A 76 0.27 -3.65 -9.80
CA GLU A 76 1.12 -4.76 -9.31
C GLU A 76 0.49 -5.42 -8.08
N CYS A 77 0.03 -4.64 -7.11
CA CYS A 77 -0.65 -5.16 -5.92
C CYS A 77 -1.89 -5.97 -6.28
N ALA A 78 -2.74 -5.43 -7.16
CA ALA A 78 -3.94 -6.14 -7.64
C ALA A 78 -3.60 -7.42 -8.40
N ARG A 79 -2.48 -7.44 -9.17
CA ARG A 79 -2.00 -8.66 -9.83
C ARG A 79 -1.61 -9.73 -8.80
N MET A 80 -0.81 -9.36 -7.79
CA MET A 80 -0.40 -10.27 -6.72
C MET A 80 -1.62 -10.83 -5.98
N MET A 81 -2.56 -9.96 -5.58
CA MET A 81 -3.81 -10.37 -4.92
C MET A 81 -4.59 -11.41 -5.73
N ARG A 82 -4.81 -11.16 -7.03
CA ARG A 82 -5.52 -12.10 -7.90
C ARG A 82 -4.81 -13.45 -8.03
N ALA A 83 -3.48 -13.45 -8.05
CA ALA A 83 -2.69 -14.69 -8.13
C ALA A 83 -2.93 -15.62 -6.92
N PHE A 84 -3.37 -15.07 -5.79
CA PHE A 84 -3.60 -15.81 -4.54
C PHE A 84 -5.08 -15.84 -4.12
N GLY A 85 -6.01 -15.74 -5.09
CA GLY A 85 -7.44 -15.91 -4.84
C GLY A 85 -8.10 -14.74 -4.08
N LEU A 86 -7.50 -13.56 -4.14
CA LEU A 86 -8.07 -12.33 -3.59
C LEU A 86 -8.64 -11.47 -4.72
N ARG A 87 -9.94 -11.20 -4.64
CA ARG A 87 -10.66 -10.32 -5.56
C ARG A 87 -10.72 -8.90 -5.01
N VAL A 88 -10.02 -7.99 -5.69
CA VAL A 88 -10.02 -6.56 -5.34
C VAL A 88 -11.42 -5.98 -5.48
N SER A 89 -11.93 -5.38 -4.41
CA SER A 89 -13.25 -4.73 -4.35
C SER A 89 -13.17 -3.20 -4.40
N ASP A 90 -12.11 -2.62 -3.85
CA ASP A 90 -11.93 -1.16 -3.82
C ASP A 90 -10.45 -0.76 -3.76
N VAL A 91 -10.14 0.43 -4.29
CA VAL A 91 -8.83 1.07 -4.22
C VAL A 91 -9.02 2.57 -4.04
N GLN A 92 -8.49 3.15 -2.97
CA GLN A 92 -8.55 4.60 -2.71
C GLN A 92 -7.18 5.11 -2.27
N GLY A 93 -6.93 6.40 -2.36
CA GLY A 93 -5.83 7.02 -1.62
C GLY A 93 -6.32 7.59 -0.29
N PHE A 94 -5.42 8.23 0.44
CA PHE A 94 -5.75 9.04 1.59
C PHE A 94 -4.90 10.32 1.60
N ASP A 95 -5.59 11.44 1.78
CA ASP A 95 -4.99 12.77 1.82
C ASP A 95 -5.20 13.39 3.20
N TYR A 96 -4.26 14.21 3.65
CA TYR A 96 -4.43 15.01 4.86
C TYR A 96 -5.30 16.24 4.55
N ALA A 97 -6.39 16.43 5.30
CA ALA A 97 -7.31 17.55 5.18
C ALA A 97 -7.06 18.57 6.33
N PRO A 98 -6.30 19.67 6.07
CA PRO A 98 -5.86 20.57 7.14
C PRO A 98 -7.01 21.25 7.90
N ALA A 99 -8.11 21.54 7.20
CA ALA A 99 -9.29 22.14 7.80
C ALA A 99 -9.99 21.25 8.84
N ARG A 100 -9.68 19.94 8.84
CA ARG A 100 -10.24 18.95 9.76
C ARG A 100 -9.19 18.30 10.65
N ASP A 101 -7.91 18.66 10.47
CA ASP A 101 -6.78 18.00 11.13
C ASP A 101 -6.88 16.46 11.07
N ALA A 102 -7.20 15.93 9.89
CA ALA A 102 -7.52 14.52 9.72
C ALA A 102 -7.13 14.00 8.34
N PHE A 103 -6.76 12.71 8.28
CA PHE A 103 -6.66 12.00 7.02
C PHE A 103 -8.05 11.59 6.52
N VAL A 104 -8.29 11.78 5.22
CA VAL A 104 -9.54 11.43 4.55
C VAL A 104 -9.24 10.53 3.36
N LEU A 105 -10.15 9.59 3.10
CA LEU A 105 -10.09 8.81 1.86
C LEU A 105 -10.24 9.73 0.66
N SER A 106 -9.50 9.41 -0.39
CA SER A 106 -9.37 10.22 -1.59
C SER A 106 -9.44 9.36 -2.85
N ARG A 107 -9.90 9.96 -3.94
CA ARG A 107 -9.78 9.37 -5.28
C ARG A 107 -8.38 9.56 -5.86
N ASN A 108 -7.59 10.48 -5.30
CA ASN A 108 -6.21 10.68 -5.67
C ASN A 108 -5.36 9.54 -5.12
N ARG A 109 -4.65 8.83 -6.00
CA ARG A 109 -3.77 7.70 -5.63
C ARG A 109 -2.31 8.01 -5.96
N ASP A 110 -1.96 9.26 -6.23
CA ASP A 110 -0.64 9.62 -6.75
C ASP A 110 0.48 9.35 -5.75
N THR A 111 0.20 9.42 -4.45
CA THR A 111 1.24 9.24 -3.42
C THR A 111 1.12 7.92 -2.68
N ASN A 112 -0.10 7.48 -2.38
CA ASN A 112 -0.39 6.29 -1.59
C ASN A 112 -1.70 5.64 -2.09
N TYR A 113 -1.97 4.44 -1.59
CA TYR A 113 -3.28 3.83 -1.70
C TYR A 113 -3.56 2.88 -0.55
N ILE A 114 -4.85 2.66 -0.33
CA ILE A 114 -5.44 1.57 0.43
C ILE A 114 -6.29 0.72 -0.51
N MET A 115 -6.13 -0.59 -0.45
CA MET A 115 -6.78 -1.57 -1.30
C MET A 115 -7.54 -2.57 -0.42
N THR A 116 -8.80 -2.81 -0.77
CA THR A 116 -9.64 -3.82 -0.14
C THR A 116 -9.84 -4.97 -1.11
N ALA A 117 -9.64 -6.20 -0.64
CA ALA A 117 -9.88 -7.41 -1.41
C ALA A 117 -10.59 -8.48 -0.57
N ILE A 118 -11.35 -9.33 -1.24
CA ILE A 118 -12.12 -10.42 -0.63
C ILE A 118 -11.49 -11.73 -1.07
N ARG A 119 -11.26 -12.65 -0.12
CA ARG A 119 -10.84 -14.03 -0.43
C ARG A 119 -12.02 -14.78 -1.03
N ASP A 120 -11.88 -15.25 -2.27
CA ASP A 120 -12.87 -16.12 -2.91
C ASP A 120 -12.81 -17.56 -2.31
#